data_AF-A0A7C4S6N9-F1
#
_entry.id   AF-A0A7C4S6N9-F1
#
_cell.length_a   1.000
_cell.length_b   1.000
_cell.length_c   1.000
_cell.angle_alpha   90.00
_cell.angle_beta   90.00
_cell.angle_gamma   90.00
#
_symmetry.space_group_name_H-M   'P 1'
#
loop_
_entity.id
_entity.type
_entity.pdbx_description
1 polymer ?
#
loop_
_entity_poly.entity_id
_entity_poly.type
_entity_poly.pdbx_seq_one_letter_code
_entity_poly.pdbx_strand_id
1 'polypeptide(L)'
;MIEIGLIGKPNAGKSSFLKAATMLDVKIAPIPFTTLEPNVAIAYVTKECVEKEFNVKCNPRMGYCINGIRGIPIKLIDLPGIVPQAHLGRGLGLKFLDEARRCEALIHVVDFSGATDEEGKPTTNYDPENDIKFVENEINKW
;
A
#
# COMPACT_ATOMS: atom_id res chain seq x y z
N MET A 1 9.52 -3.86 11.32
CA MET A 1 8.60 -4.65 10.47
C MET A 1 8.54 -3.89 9.17
N ILE A 2 8.65 -4.58 8.04
CA ILE A 2 8.77 -3.90 6.75
C ILE A 2 7.49 -3.10 6.47
N GLU A 3 7.63 -1.86 6.01
CA GLU A 3 6.53 -0.93 5.70
C GLU A 3 6.46 -0.70 4.19
N ILE A 4 5.34 -1.09 3.60
CA ILE A 4 5.08 -0.96 2.17
C ILE A 4 3.91 0.00 1.96
N GLY A 5 4.14 1.08 1.23
CA GLY A 5 3.14 2.10 0.92
C GLY A 5 2.34 1.74 -0.33
N LEU A 6 1.02 1.87 -0.27
CA LEU A 6 0.14 1.79 -1.44
C LEU A 6 -0.05 3.19 -2.00
N ILE A 7 0.37 3.39 -3.25
CA ILE A 7 0.26 4.67 -3.97
C ILE A 7 -0.63 4.54 -5.20
N GLY A 8 -1.07 5.68 -5.71
CA GLY A 8 -1.93 5.77 -6.89
C GLY A 8 -2.97 6.87 -6.71
N LYS A 9 -3.64 7.23 -7.80
CA LYS A 9 -4.69 8.26 -7.81
C LYS A 9 -5.86 7.91 -6.88
N PRO A 10 -6.67 8.91 -6.46
CA PRO A 10 -7.95 8.64 -5.79
C PRO A 10 -8.79 7.65 -6.61
N ASN A 11 -9.57 6.79 -5.94
CA ASN A 11 -10.44 5.79 -6.56
C ASN A 11 -9.76 4.71 -7.45
N ALA A 12 -8.43 4.60 -7.48
CA ALA A 12 -7.73 3.51 -8.18
C ALA A 12 -7.96 2.10 -7.59
N GLY A 13 -8.64 1.98 -6.44
CA GLY A 13 -8.86 0.71 -5.74
C GLY A 13 -7.85 0.39 -4.63
N LYS A 14 -7.01 1.34 -4.21
CA LYS A 14 -6.02 1.17 -3.12
C LYS A 14 -6.59 0.57 -1.84
N SER A 15 -7.65 1.18 -1.28
CA SER A 15 -8.25 0.70 -0.04
C SER A 15 -8.97 -0.65 -0.22
N SER A 16 -9.46 -0.96 -1.42
CA SER A 16 -10.00 -2.29 -1.76
C SER A 16 -8.90 -3.34 -1.78
N PHE A 17 -7.75 -3.02 -2.38
CA PHE A 17 -6.56 -3.88 -2.37
C PHE A 17 -6.05 -4.09 -0.94
N LEU A 18 -5.97 -3.04 -0.12
CA LEU A 18 -5.56 -3.14 1.28
C LEU A 18 -6.42 -4.16 2.03
N LYS A 19 -7.75 -4.02 1.93
CA LYS A 19 -8.72 -4.94 2.56
C LYS A 19 -8.57 -6.39 2.07
N ALA A 20 -8.32 -6.59 0.77
CA ALA A 20 -8.17 -7.92 0.21
C ALA A 20 -6.83 -8.57 0.61
N ALA A 21 -5.75 -7.78 0.66
CA ALA A 21 -4.41 -8.23 1.02
C ALA A 21 -4.28 -8.55 2.52
N THR A 22 -5.08 -7.89 3.36
CA THR A 22 -5.16 -8.19 4.78
C THR A 22 -6.34 -9.12 5.04
N MET A 23 -6.11 -10.43 4.94
CA MET A 23 -7.11 -11.47 5.26
C MET A 23 -7.73 -11.20 6.64
N LEU A 24 -8.90 -10.55 6.63
CA LEU A 24 -9.92 -10.33 7.68
C LEU A 24 -9.46 -10.22 9.16
N ASP A 25 -9.79 -9.07 9.76
CA ASP A 25 -9.65 -8.64 11.17
C ASP A 25 -8.28 -8.12 11.66
N VAL A 26 -7.73 -7.13 10.97
CA VAL A 26 -6.77 -6.22 11.61
C VAL A 26 -7.53 -5.03 12.19
N LYS A 27 -7.45 -4.84 13.52
CA LYS A 27 -7.94 -3.64 14.19
C LYS A 27 -7.25 -2.42 13.55
N ILE A 28 -8.02 -1.60 12.84
CA ILE A 28 -7.61 -0.24 12.48
C ILE A 28 -7.43 0.50 13.81
N ALA A 29 -6.20 0.64 14.27
CA ALA A 29 -5.89 1.29 15.52
C ALA A 29 -5.52 2.74 15.22
N PRO A 30 -6.24 3.73 15.78
CA PRO A 30 -5.78 5.11 15.74
C PRO A 30 -4.51 5.23 16.60
N ILE A 31 -3.39 5.67 16.02
CA ILE A 31 -2.22 6.11 16.75
C ILE A 31 -2.55 7.52 17.29
N PRO A 32 -2.33 7.81 18.57
CA PRO A 32 -2.55 9.17 19.06
C PRO A 32 -1.49 10.06 18.38
N PHE A 33 -1.90 11.24 17.88
CA PHE A 33 -1.07 12.34 17.31
C PHE A 33 -1.12 12.61 15.79
N THR A 34 -2.21 12.30 15.11
CA THR A 34 -2.30 12.41 13.64
C THR A 34 -3.60 13.07 13.20
N THR A 35 -3.49 14.15 12.41
CA THR A 35 -4.64 14.93 11.90
C THR A 35 -5.44 14.25 10.77
N LEU A 36 -5.05 13.06 10.33
CA LEU A 36 -5.70 12.11 9.40
C LEU A 36 -4.71 10.95 9.24
N GLU A 37 -4.99 9.77 9.81
CA GLU A 37 -4.04 8.65 9.71
C GLU A 37 -4.14 7.88 8.41
N PRO A 38 -3.00 7.50 7.80
CA PRO A 38 -3.02 6.49 6.75
C PRO A 38 -3.56 5.18 7.31
N ASN A 39 -4.40 4.48 6.55
CA ASN A 39 -4.91 3.19 7.00
C ASN A 39 -3.75 2.18 6.99
N VAL A 40 -3.30 1.77 8.17
CA VAL A 40 -2.26 0.75 8.33
C VAL A 40 -2.90 -0.62 8.52
N ALA A 41 -2.44 -1.61 7.78
CA ALA A 41 -2.91 -2.97 7.88
C ALA A 41 -1.74 -3.97 7.87
N ILE A 42 -1.92 -5.13 8.49
CA ILE A 42 -0.91 -6.19 8.52
C ILE A 42 -1.24 -7.21 7.43
N ALA A 43 -0.31 -7.40 6.49
CA ALA A 43 -0.35 -8.46 5.50
C ALA A 43 0.74 -9.50 5.78
N TYR A 44 0.75 -10.59 5.02
CA TYR A 44 1.70 -11.68 5.20
C TYR A 44 2.35 -12.07 3.88
N VAL A 45 3.67 -12.11 3.87
CA VAL A 45 4.44 -12.75 2.80
C VAL A 45 4.54 -14.22 3.12
N THR A 46 4.03 -15.07 2.24
CA THR A 46 4.09 -16.53 2.41
C THR A 46 5.39 -17.08 1.86
N LYS A 47 6.03 -17.96 2.63
CA LYS A 47 7.21 -18.72 2.20
C LYS A 47 7.12 -20.13 2.72
N GLU A 48 7.68 -21.10 2.00
CA GLU A 48 7.83 -22.45 2.54
C GLU A 48 8.65 -22.42 3.84
N CYS A 49 8.11 -23.08 4.85
CA CYS A 49 8.79 -23.20 6.12
C CYS A 49 9.79 -24.35 6.05
N VAL A 50 11.00 -24.08 6.56
CA VAL A 50 12.08 -25.06 6.69
C VAL A 50 11.72 -26.23 7.61
N GLU A 51 10.60 -26.16 8.32
CA GLU A 51 10.10 -27.24 9.20
C GLU A 51 9.92 -28.58 8.44
N LYS A 52 9.55 -28.51 7.15
CA LYS A 52 9.43 -29.67 6.26
C LYS A 52 10.78 -30.32 5.94
N GLU A 53 11.83 -29.51 5.81
CA GLU A 53 13.18 -29.97 5.47
C GLU A 53 13.88 -30.61 6.68
N PHE A 54 13.76 -29.97 7.84
CA PHE A 54 14.44 -30.43 9.06
C PHE A 54 13.61 -31.40 9.91
N ASN A 55 12.41 -31.76 9.47
CA ASN A 55 11.45 -32.61 10.22
C ASN A 55 11.26 -32.14 11.68
N VAL A 56 11.15 -30.82 11.86
CA VAL A 56 10.94 -30.17 13.16
C VAL A 56 9.61 -29.44 13.17
N LYS A 57 9.12 -29.04 14.35
CA LYS A 57 7.90 -28.22 14.47
C LYS A 57 8.27 -26.73 14.58
N CYS A 58 7.76 -25.89 13.69
CA CYS A 58 7.94 -24.45 13.79
C CYS A 58 7.09 -23.87 14.93
N ASN A 59 7.70 -23.02 15.76
CA ASN A 59 7.01 -22.21 16.76
C ASN A 59 7.35 -20.72 16.53
N PRO A 60 6.62 -20.01 15.64
CA PRO A 60 6.97 -18.66 15.24
C PRO A 60 6.71 -17.64 16.37
N ARG A 61 7.70 -16.80 16.68
CA ARG A 61 7.53 -15.66 17.60
C ARG A 61 6.74 -14.50 16.97
N MET A 62 6.79 -14.38 15.65
CA MET A 62 6.06 -13.40 14.85
C MET A 62 5.49 -14.09 13.60
N GLY A 63 4.27 -13.72 13.22
CA GLY A 63 3.57 -14.34 12.10
C GLY A 63 2.95 -15.68 12.46
N TYR A 64 2.78 -16.54 11.46
CA TYR A 64 2.23 -17.89 11.64
C TYR A 64 2.98 -18.92 10.78
N CYS A 65 2.80 -20.20 11.13
CA CYS A 65 3.22 -21.32 10.31
C CYS A 65 2.06 -22.32 10.25
N ILE A 66 1.51 -22.54 9.05
CA ILE A 66 0.38 -23.44 8.82
C ILE A 66 0.77 -24.40 7.69
N ASN A 67 0.75 -25.70 7.95
CA ASN A 67 1.05 -26.74 6.97
C ASN A 67 2.40 -26.54 6.23
N GLY A 68 3.44 -26.10 6.93
CA GLY A 68 4.75 -25.78 6.36
C GLY A 68 4.76 -24.55 5.44
N ILE A 69 3.79 -23.65 5.58
CA ILE A 69 3.80 -22.33 4.97
C ILE A 69 3.92 -21.29 6.09
N ARG A 70 4.99 -20.50 6.04
CA ARG A 70 5.26 -19.43 6.98
C ARG A 70 4.70 -18.12 6.44
N GLY A 71 3.83 -17.48 7.21
CA GLY A 71 3.37 -16.11 6.97
C GLY A 71 4.25 -15.11 7.72
N ILE A 72 5.07 -14.35 6.99
CA ILE A 72 5.94 -13.31 7.53
C ILE A 72 5.17 -11.99 7.52
N PRO A 73 4.92 -11.36 8.69
CA PRO A 73 4.11 -10.15 8.76
C PRO A 73 4.85 -8.96 8.14
N ILE A 74 4.13 -8.21 7.31
CA ILE A 74 4.53 -6.92 6.74
C ILE A 74 3.44 -5.89 7.02
N LYS A 75 3.79 -4.61 7.10
CA LYS A 75 2.81 -3.53 7.16
C LYS A 75 2.52 -3.04 5.75
N LEU A 76 1.24 -2.94 5.43
CA LEU A 76 0.73 -2.20 4.28
C LEU A 76 0.15 -0.88 4.76
N ILE A 77 0.53 0.22 4.11
CA ILE A 77 0.11 1.57 4.47
C ILE A 77 -0.66 2.15 3.29
N ASP A 78 -1.94 2.47 3.46
CA ASP A 78 -2.72 3.18 2.45
C ASP A 78 -2.34 4.66 2.47
N LEU A 79 -1.51 5.08 1.52
CA LEU A 79 -1.10 6.47 1.41
C LEU A 79 -2.25 7.25 0.76
N PRO A 80 -2.47 8.52 1.18
CA PRO A 80 -3.47 9.37 0.56
C PRO A 80 -3.22 9.47 -0.95
N GLY A 81 -4.30 9.55 -1.74
CA GLY A 81 -4.15 9.63 -3.20
C GLY A 81 -3.29 10.82 -3.61
N ILE A 82 -2.32 10.57 -4.51
CA ILE A 82 -1.51 11.64 -5.08
C ILE A 82 -2.42 12.47 -5.99
N VAL A 83 -2.40 13.79 -5.80
CA VAL A 83 -3.06 14.75 -6.67
C VAL A 83 -2.01 15.47 -7.53
N PRO A 84 -2.38 15.92 -8.74
CA PRO A 84 -1.46 16.65 -9.60
C PRO A 84 -0.75 17.81 -8.89
N GLN A 85 0.56 17.95 -9.13
CA GLN A 85 1.38 19.05 -8.58
C GLN A 85 1.58 19.00 -7.06
N ALA A 86 1.53 17.80 -6.47
CA ALA A 86 1.79 17.57 -5.05
C ALA A 86 3.20 18.04 -4.63
N HIS A 87 4.22 17.87 -5.48
CA HIS A 87 5.59 18.35 -5.24
C HIS A 87 5.70 19.88 -5.10
N LEU A 88 4.76 20.67 -5.63
CA LEU A 88 4.74 22.13 -5.51
C LEU A 88 4.11 22.63 -4.20
N GLY A 89 3.77 21.72 -3.28
CA GLY A 89 3.14 22.07 -2.01
C GLY A 89 1.64 22.42 -2.11
N ARG A 90 0.98 22.05 -3.22
CA ARG A 90 -0.49 22.12 -3.32
C ARG A 90 -1.15 21.04 -2.44
N GLY A 91 -2.00 21.47 -1.51
CA GLY A 91 -2.88 20.59 -0.73
C GLY A 91 -2.15 19.61 0.20
N LEU A 92 -2.60 18.34 0.22
CA LEU A 92 -2.05 17.26 1.05
C LEU A 92 -0.75 16.64 0.48
N GLY A 93 -0.21 17.18 -0.63
CA GLY A 93 0.90 16.58 -1.39
C GLY A 93 2.21 16.40 -0.63
N LEU A 94 2.61 17.40 0.19
CA LEU A 94 3.80 17.29 1.04
C LEU A 94 3.66 16.20 2.10
N LYS A 95 2.47 16.07 2.71
CA LYS A 95 2.20 15.01 3.69
C LYS A 95 2.24 13.63 3.04
N PHE A 96 1.78 13.50 1.79
CA PHE A 96 1.91 12.26 1.03
C PHE A 96 3.38 11.87 0.83
N LEU A 97 4.19 12.80 0.33
CA LEU A 97 5.61 12.54 0.03
C LEU A 97 6.40 12.20 1.31
N ASP A 98 6.11 12.87 2.42
CA ASP A 98 6.70 12.57 3.72
C ASP A 98 6.34 11.17 4.24
N GLU A 99 5.10 10.71 4.07
CA GLU A 99 4.70 9.35 4.46
C GLU A 99 5.24 8.30 3.47
N ALA A 100 5.28 8.60 2.17
CA ALA A 100 5.90 7.74 1.17
C ALA A 100 7.39 7.50 1.47
N ARG A 101 8.09 8.54 1.96
CA ARG A 101 9.51 8.46 2.38
C ARG A 101 9.75 7.45 3.52
N ARG A 102 8.76 7.22 4.38
CA ARG A 102 8.87 6.28 5.51
C ARG A 102 8.76 4.83 5.08
N CYS A 103 8.15 4.58 3.91
CA CYS A 103 7.98 3.25 3.37
C CYS A 103 9.28 2.75 2.73
N GLU A 104 9.62 1.48 2.93
CA GLU A 104 10.81 0.85 2.31
C GLU A 104 10.54 0.41 0.86
N ALA A 105 9.27 0.26 0.51
CA ALA A 105 8.82 -0.02 -0.85
C ALA A 105 7.45 0.63 -1.11
N LEU A 106 7.16 0.90 -2.38
CA LEU A 106 5.86 1.42 -2.82
C LEU A 106 5.23 0.45 -3.82
N ILE A 107 3.93 0.20 -3.65
CA ILE A 107 3.09 -0.55 -4.59
C ILE A 107 2.16 0.45 -5.27
N HIS A 108 2.33 0.63 -6.58
CA HIS A 108 1.48 1.49 -7.37
C HIS A 108 0.22 0.74 -7.84
N VAL A 109 -0.94 1.16 -7.34
CA VAL A 109 -2.25 0.66 -7.77
C VAL A 109 -2.78 1.55 -8.90
N VAL A 110 -3.00 0.95 -10.07
CA VAL A 110 -3.45 1.64 -11.29
C VAL A 110 -4.83 1.11 -11.70
N ASP A 111 -5.75 2.02 -12.03
CA ASP A 111 -7.06 1.67 -12.58
C ASP A 111 -6.94 1.40 -14.09
N PHE A 112 -6.89 0.12 -14.46
CA PHE A 112 -6.83 -0.30 -15.86
C PHE A 112 -8.16 -0.24 -16.61
N SER A 113 -9.28 0.03 -15.92
CA SER A 113 -10.59 0.10 -16.56
C SER A 113 -10.79 1.37 -17.39
N GLY A 114 -9.97 2.41 -17.16
CA GLY A 114 -10.11 3.72 -17.79
C GLY A 114 -11.38 4.46 -17.39
N ALA A 115 -12.04 4.03 -16.30
CA ALA A 115 -13.30 4.60 -15.81
C ALA A 115 -13.09 5.82 -14.91
N THR A 116 -11.84 6.12 -14.52
CA THR A 116 -11.50 7.26 -13.67
C THR A 116 -10.37 8.10 -14.26
N ASP A 117 -10.44 9.43 -14.11
CA ASP A 117 -9.39 10.37 -14.51
C ASP A 117 -8.28 10.49 -13.46
N GLU A 118 -7.32 11.39 -13.65
CA GLU A 118 -6.19 11.64 -12.74
C GLU A 118 -6.58 12.12 -11.33
N GLU A 119 -7.77 12.73 -11.19
CA GLU A 119 -8.32 13.16 -9.90
C GLU A 119 -9.21 12.07 -9.27
N GLY A 120 -9.39 10.94 -9.95
CA GLY A 120 -10.29 9.85 -9.54
C GLY A 120 -11.77 10.13 -9.83
N LYS A 121 -12.09 11.08 -10.70
CA LYS A 121 -13.47 11.35 -11.12
C LYS A 121 -13.87 10.41 -12.27
N PRO A 122 -15.16 10.04 -12.38
CA PRO A 122 -15.63 9.19 -13.46
C PRO A 122 -15.36 9.80 -14.84
N THR A 123 -14.80 9.01 -15.74
CA THR A 123 -14.52 9.40 -17.13
C THR A 123 -14.67 8.20 -18.06
N THR A 124 -14.52 8.43 -19.36
CA THR A 124 -14.55 7.39 -20.38
C THR A 124 -13.23 7.40 -21.17
N ASN A 125 -12.68 6.20 -21.42
CA ASN A 125 -11.44 6.00 -22.17
C ASN A 125 -10.22 6.78 -21.62
N TYR A 126 -10.05 6.81 -20.29
CA TYR A 126 -8.81 7.31 -19.72
C TYR A 126 -7.67 6.32 -19.95
N ASP A 127 -6.53 6.80 -20.44
CA ASP A 127 -5.33 5.99 -20.62
C ASP A 127 -4.59 5.82 -19.28
N PRO A 128 -4.52 4.59 -18.73
CA PRO A 128 -3.86 4.32 -17.45
C PRO A 128 -2.35 4.61 -17.46
N GLU A 129 -1.71 4.70 -18.63
CA GLU A 129 -0.29 5.07 -18.73
C GLU A 129 -0.04 6.46 -18.14
N ASN A 130 -1.02 7.35 -18.23
CA ASN A 130 -0.94 8.68 -17.64
C ASN A 130 -0.79 8.62 -16.11
N ASP A 131 -1.45 7.66 -15.44
CA ASP A 131 -1.30 7.48 -13.98
C ASP A 131 0.13 7.07 -13.63
N ILE A 132 0.72 6.16 -14.41
CA ILE A 132 2.11 5.67 -14.21
C ILE A 132 3.09 6.83 -14.36
N LYS A 133 3.02 7.55 -15.49
CA LYS A 133 3.88 8.70 -15.78
C LYS A 133 3.69 9.81 -14.76
N PHE A 134 2.47 10.04 -14.32
CA PHE A 134 2.14 11.05 -13.32
C PHE A 134 2.87 10.78 -12.00
N VAL A 135 2.70 9.58 -11.44
CA VAL A 135 3.33 9.20 -10.18
C VAL A 135 4.85 9.22 -10.26
N GLU A 136 5.42 8.69 -11.35
CA GLU A 136 6.86 8.69 -11.58
C GLU A 136 7.41 10.13 -11.66
N ASN A 137 6.74 11.02 -12.39
CA ASN A 137 7.14 12.42 -12.48
C ASN A 137 7.06 13.16 -11.14
N GLU A 138 6.04 12.90 -10.32
CA GLU A 138 5.92 13.54 -8.99
C GLU A 138 7.02 13.07 -8.04
N ILE A 139 7.32 11.76 -8.01
CA ILE A 139 8.40 11.20 -7.19
C ILE A 139 9.77 11.71 -7.65
N ASN A 140 10.00 11.81 -8.96
CA ASN A 140 11.28 12.29 -9.51
C ASN A 140 11.51 13.79 -9.29
N LYS A 141 10.45 14.60 -9.18
CA LYS A 141 10.54 16.05 -8.99
C LYS A 141 10.67 16.47 -7.53
N TRP A 142 10.26 15.62 -6.60
CA TRP A 142 10.42 15.81 -5.16
C TRP A 142 11.84 15.48 -4.71
#